data_AF-A0A151BDM7-F1
#
_entry.id   AF-A0A151BDM7-F1
#
_cell.length_a   1.000
_cell.length_b   1.000
_cell.length_c   1.000
_cell.angle_alpha   90.00
_cell.angle_beta   90.00
_cell.angle_gamma   90.00
#
_symmetry.space_group_name_H-M   'P 1'
#
loop_
_entity.id
_entity.type
_entity.pdbx_description
1 polymer ?
#
loop_
_entity_poly.entity_id
_entity_poly.type
_entity_poly.pdbx_seq_one_letter_code
_entity_poly.pdbx_strand_id
1 'polypeptide(L)'
;MDRDKCTGCGKCIDACPGQIPFIHPRDGYAVICDLCGGDPECVKVCVEAGYNALITTPRSPSEIYKVYARTPQDIAKDLVSKLYGEEWEGWV
;
A
#
# COMPACT_ATOMS: atom_id res chain seq x y z
N MET A 1 -14.23 4.33 -0.82
CA MET A 1 -14.56 4.28 0.62
C MET A 1 -15.93 4.93 0.80
N ASP A 2 -16.82 4.36 1.61
CA ASP A 2 -18.15 4.92 1.86
C ASP A 2 -18.06 5.96 2.99
N ARG A 3 -18.17 7.24 2.63
CA ARG A 3 -17.92 8.37 3.55
C ARG A 3 -18.88 8.37 4.74
N ASP A 4 -20.13 7.98 4.53
CA ASP A 4 -21.16 8.00 5.57
C ASP A 4 -20.94 6.91 6.63
N LYS A 5 -20.18 5.86 6.27
CA LYS A 5 -19.81 4.77 7.18
C LYS A 5 -18.42 4.95 7.80
N CYS A 6 -17.65 5.95 7.36
CA CYS A 6 -16.31 6.17 7.87
C CYS A 6 -16.37 6.85 9.23
N THR A 7 -15.81 6.20 10.25
CA THR A 7 -15.68 6.81 11.58
C THR A 7 -14.28 7.37 11.85
N GLY A 8 -13.36 7.30 10.88
CA GLY A 8 -11.97 7.70 11.06
C GLY A 8 -11.15 6.82 12.04
N CYS A 9 -11.65 5.64 12.42
CA CYS A 9 -11.04 4.83 13.48
C CYS A 9 -9.72 4.12 13.12
N GLY A 10 -9.27 4.19 11.87
CA GLY A 10 -7.99 3.58 11.46
C GLY A 10 -7.96 2.06 11.30
N LYS A 11 -9.02 1.32 11.69
CA LYS A 11 -9.04 -0.16 11.61
C LYS A 11 -8.75 -0.74 10.21
N CYS A 12 -9.11 -0.01 9.15
CA CYS A 12 -8.79 -0.40 7.78
C CYS A 12 -7.29 -0.30 7.44
N ILE A 13 -6.56 0.56 8.13
CA ILE A 13 -5.11 0.73 8.00
C ILE A 13 -4.43 -0.50 8.59
N ASP A 14 -4.81 -0.88 9.81
CA ASP A 14 -4.26 -2.06 10.51
C ASP A 14 -4.57 -3.37 9.79
N ALA A 15 -5.77 -3.46 9.20
CA ALA A 15 -6.18 -4.64 8.44
C ALA A 15 -5.46 -4.77 7.07
N CYS A 16 -4.87 -3.70 6.56
CA CYS A 16 -4.13 -3.73 5.30
C CYS A 16 -2.70 -4.25 5.57
N PRO A 17 -2.27 -5.37 4.96
CA PRO A 17 -0.91 -5.89 5.17
C PRO A 17 0.20 -4.88 4.85
N GLY A 18 -0.10 -3.91 3.97
CA GLY A 18 0.85 -2.90 3.52
C GLY A 18 0.64 -1.54 4.17
N GLN A 19 -0.35 -1.43 5.08
CA GLN A 19 -0.71 -0.19 5.79
C GLN A 19 -0.85 1.02 4.85
N ILE A 20 -1.36 0.78 3.62
CA ILE A 20 -1.46 1.78 2.55
C ILE A 20 -2.50 2.86 2.84
N PRO A 21 -3.71 2.55 3.36
CA PRO A 21 -4.68 3.59 3.63
C PRO A 21 -4.19 4.55 4.71
N PHE A 22 -4.57 5.81 4.62
CA PHE A 22 -4.26 6.82 5.64
C PHE A 22 -5.49 7.68 5.93
N ILE A 23 -5.48 8.43 7.02
CA ILE A 23 -6.57 9.36 7.36
C ILE A 23 -6.26 10.73 6.74
N HIS A 24 -7.20 11.27 5.96
CA HIS A 24 -7.04 12.59 5.39
C HIS A 24 -7.01 13.64 6.52
N PRO A 25 -5.95 14.47 6.64
CA PRO A 25 -5.73 15.30 7.83
C PRO A 25 -6.79 16.38 8.02
N ARG A 26 -7.45 16.81 6.93
CA ARG A 26 -8.53 17.80 6.99
C ARG A 26 -9.90 17.18 7.18
N ASP A 27 -10.15 16.05 6.55
CA ASP A 27 -11.51 15.53 6.41
C ASP A 27 -11.81 14.35 7.36
N GLY A 28 -10.79 13.78 8.00
CA GLY A 28 -10.93 12.75 9.02
C GLY A 28 -11.36 11.36 8.52
N TYR A 29 -11.56 11.17 7.20
CA TYR A 29 -11.88 9.86 6.63
C TYR A 29 -10.65 9.14 6.08
N ALA A 30 -10.76 7.81 6.03
CA ALA A 30 -9.75 6.95 5.43
C ALA A 30 -9.75 7.08 3.90
N VAL A 31 -8.56 7.30 3.34
CA VAL A 31 -8.29 7.38 1.91
C VAL A 31 -7.31 6.29 1.49
N ILE A 32 -7.58 5.71 0.32
CA ILE A 32 -6.68 4.80 -0.40
C ILE A 32 -6.74 5.22 -1.87
N CYS A 33 -5.60 5.17 -2.57
CA CYS A 33 -5.55 5.46 -3.99
C CYS A 33 -6.44 4.48 -4.77
N ASP A 34 -7.40 5.01 -5.51
CA ASP A 34 -8.28 4.27 -6.42
C ASP A 34 -7.91 4.49 -7.89
N LEU A 35 -6.70 5.01 -8.13
CA LEU A 35 -6.20 5.43 -9.43
C LEU A 35 -7.11 6.45 -10.13
N CYS A 36 -7.85 7.27 -9.37
CA CYS A 36 -8.79 8.24 -9.91
C CYS A 36 -9.78 7.61 -10.92
N GLY A 37 -10.24 6.39 -10.64
CA GLY A 37 -11.13 5.64 -11.54
C GLY A 37 -10.45 5.10 -12.80
N GLY A 38 -9.11 5.01 -12.81
CA GLY A 38 -8.31 4.53 -13.93
C GLY A 38 -7.59 5.63 -14.72
N ASP A 39 -7.81 6.90 -14.38
CA ASP A 39 -7.20 8.05 -15.04
C ASP A 39 -6.48 8.96 -14.01
N PRO A 40 -5.28 8.57 -13.54
CA PRO A 40 -4.61 9.21 -12.41
C PRO A 40 -4.05 10.60 -12.74
N GLU A 41 -4.61 11.62 -12.09
CA GLU A 41 -4.17 13.02 -12.21
C GLU A 41 -2.70 13.24 -11.82
N CYS A 42 -2.20 12.49 -10.82
CA CYS A 42 -0.81 12.57 -10.41
C CYS A 42 0.19 12.15 -11.50
N VAL A 43 -0.21 11.22 -12.38
CA VAL A 43 0.61 10.81 -13.52
C VAL A 43 0.61 11.92 -14.58
N LYS A 44 -0.55 12.51 -14.89
CA LYS A 44 -0.67 13.60 -15.87
C LYS A 44 0.24 14.78 -15.51
N VAL A 45 0.14 15.27 -14.27
CA VAL A 45 0.96 16.38 -13.78
C VAL A 45 2.45 16.02 -13.80
N CYS A 46 2.82 14.77 -13.48
CA CYS A 46 4.22 14.33 -13.54
C CYS A 46 4.81 14.36 -14.96
N VAL A 47 4.00 14.02 -15.96
CA VAL A 47 4.36 14.10 -17.38
C VAL A 47 4.43 15.55 -17.85
N GLU A 48 3.43 16.38 -17.51
CA GLU A 48 3.39 17.81 -17.84
C GLU A 48 4.60 18.57 -17.26
N ALA A 49 5.00 18.21 -16.04
CA ALA A 49 6.18 18.78 -15.39
C ALA A 49 7.52 18.25 -15.96
N GLY A 50 7.49 17.26 -16.88
CA GLY A 50 8.66 16.74 -17.56
C GLY A 50 9.49 15.72 -16.77
N TYR A 51 9.02 15.26 -15.61
CA TYR A 51 9.77 14.30 -14.77
C TYR A 51 9.63 12.85 -15.24
N ASN A 52 8.44 12.45 -15.72
CA ASN A 52 8.12 11.08 -16.12
C ASN A 52 8.49 10.01 -15.06
N ALA A 53 8.48 10.38 -13.77
CA ALA A 53 8.75 9.47 -12.65
C ALA A 53 7.56 8.55 -12.34
N LEU A 54 6.36 8.95 -12.73
CA LEU A 54 5.12 8.19 -12.57
C LEU A 54 4.56 7.84 -13.95
N ILE A 55 4.12 6.59 -14.12
CA ILE A 55 3.48 6.09 -15.35
C ILE A 55 2.32 5.15 -15.00
N THR A 56 1.34 5.05 -15.88
CA THR A 56 0.32 4.00 -15.81
C THR A 56 0.81 2.76 -16.53
N THR A 57 0.64 1.60 -15.90
CA THR A 57 0.99 0.31 -16.51
C THR A 57 -0.20 -0.65 -16.39
N PRO A 58 -0.45 -1.47 -17.43
CA PRO A 58 -1.48 -2.47 -17.35
C PRO A 58 -1.10 -3.51 -16.29
N ARG A 59 -2.06 -3.84 -15.43
CA ARG A 59 -1.85 -4.88 -14.43
C ARG A 59 -1.91 -6.25 -15.10
N SER A 60 -0.80 -6.99 -15.04
CA SER A 60 -0.82 -8.42 -15.34
C SER A 60 -1.44 -9.19 -14.16
N PRO A 61 -2.40 -10.11 -14.40
CA PRO A 61 -2.99 -10.94 -13.35
C PRO A 61 -1.98 -11.99 -12.87
N SER A 62 -1.04 -11.60 -12.01
CA SER A 62 -0.08 -12.50 -11.37
C SER A 62 -0.31 -12.52 -9.87
N GLU A 63 -0.62 -13.66 -9.27
CA GLU A 63 -0.88 -13.76 -7.82
C GLU A 63 0.28 -13.25 -6.92
N ILE A 64 1.47 -13.08 -7.48
CA ILE A 64 2.67 -12.57 -6.80
C ILE A 64 2.48 -11.13 -6.29
N TYR A 65 1.57 -10.32 -6.87
CA TYR A 65 1.37 -8.94 -6.38
C TYR A 65 0.96 -8.86 -4.91
N LYS A 66 0.31 -9.90 -4.36
CA LYS A 66 -0.09 -9.94 -2.94
C LYS A 66 1.12 -10.10 -2.02
N VAL A 67 2.21 -10.67 -2.52
CA VAL A 67 3.45 -10.89 -1.74
C VAL A 67 4.12 -9.56 -1.39
N TYR A 68 4.05 -8.58 -2.31
CA TYR A 68 4.62 -7.24 -2.09
C TYR A 68 3.75 -6.33 -1.23
N ALA A 69 2.56 -6.78 -0.84
CA ALA A 69 1.69 -6.00 0.03
C ALA A 69 2.10 -6.10 1.51
N ARG A 70 3.16 -6.83 1.87
CA ARG A 70 3.63 -6.96 3.26
C ARG A 70 4.67 -5.91 3.61
N THR A 71 4.83 -5.63 4.90
CA THR A 71 5.90 -4.73 5.36
C THR A 71 7.28 -5.37 5.14
N PRO A 72 8.34 -4.57 4.92
CA PRO A 72 9.71 -5.08 4.86
C PRO A 72 10.10 -5.91 6.09
N GLN A 73 9.59 -5.55 7.27
CA GLN A 73 9.83 -6.25 8.53
C GLN A 73 9.21 -7.66 8.52
N ASP A 74 7.97 -7.80 8.04
CA ASP A 74 7.33 -9.11 7.93
C ASP A 74 8.07 -10.01 6.94
N ILE A 75 8.53 -9.44 5.83
CA ILE A 75 9.32 -10.18 4.82
C ILE A 75 10.67 -10.61 5.42
N ALA A 76 11.32 -9.74 6.18
CA ALA A 76 12.59 -10.03 6.83
C ALA A 76 12.46 -11.15 7.89
N LYS A 77 11.39 -11.15 8.69
CA LYS A 77 11.10 -12.22 9.66
C LYS A 77 10.91 -13.58 8.99
N ASP A 78 10.11 -13.63 7.93
CA ASP A 78 9.96 -14.85 7.12
C ASP A 78 11.29 -15.35 6.55
N LEU A 79 12.13 -14.42 6.08
CA LEU A 79 13.42 -14.75 5.49
C LEU A 79 14.37 -15.33 6.54
N VAL A 80 14.45 -14.71 7.72
CA VAL A 80 15.28 -15.20 8.83
C VAL A 80 14.84 -16.59 9.26
N SER A 81 13.55 -16.80 9.43
CA SER A 81 12.99 -18.12 9.81
C SER A 81 13.36 -19.21 8.82
N LYS A 82 13.28 -18.92 7.52
CA LYS A 82 13.61 -19.87 6.45
C LYS A 82 15.10 -20.16 6.31
N LEU A 83 15.96 -19.18 6.59
CA LEU A 83 17.41 -19.31 6.44
C LEU A 83 18.10 -19.87 7.69
N TYR A 84 17.62 -19.49 8.88
CA TYR A 84 18.31 -19.71 10.15
C TYR A 84 17.49 -20.49 11.18
N GLY A 85 16.17 -20.66 10.99
CA GLY A 85 15.26 -21.28 11.96
C GLY A 85 14.39 -20.26 12.70
N GLU A 86 13.24 -20.72 13.23
CA GLU A 86 12.24 -19.88 13.92
C GLU A 86 12.80 -19.22 15.19
N GLU A 87 13.81 -19.81 15.83
CA GLU A 87 14.44 -19.27 17.03
C GLU A 87 15.17 -17.93 16.79
N TRP A 88 15.40 -17.56 15.54
CA TRP A 88 16.06 -16.31 15.15
C TRP A 88 15.09 -15.18 14.80
N GLU A 89 13.77 -15.40 14.83
CA GLU A 89 12.75 -14.38 14.49
C GLU A 89 12.86 -13.09 15.33
N GLY A 90 13.29 -13.19 16.60
CA GLY A 90 13.39 -12.06 17.52
C GLY A 90 14.53 -11.07 17.25
N TRP A 91 15.38 -11.35 16.25
CA TRP A 91 16.50 -10.49 15.86
C TRP A 91 16.15 -9.43 14.80
N VAL A 92 14.88 -9.38 14.38
CA VAL A 92 14.34 -8.49 13.34
C VAL A 92 13.22 -7.60 13.86
#